data_AF-A0A932VAL1-F1
#
_entry.id   AF-A0A932VAL1-F1
#
_cell.length_a   1.000
_cell.length_b   1.000
_cell.length_c   1.000
_cell.angle_alpha   90.00
_cell.angle_beta   90.00
_cell.angle_gamma   90.00
#
_symmetry.space_group_name_H-M   'P 1'
#
loop_
_entity.id
_entity.type
_entity.pdbx_description
1 polymer ?
#
loop_
_entity_poly.entity_id
_entity_poly.type
_entity_poly.pdbx_seq_one_letter_code
_entity_poly.pdbx_strand_id
1 'polypeptide(L)'
;MPKLIKTKIEIEGRVIENFALVDAPKTIAWDIEEELNIVGKPTPRVDGDVRVSGTAQYPSDMQLPGMLHARFLRSPHPHARIKRIDTSRAEKLPGVRAVICKTN
;
A
#
# COMPACT_ATOMS: atom_id res chain seq x y z
N MET A 1 -1.58 35.52 -10.15
CA MET A 1 -0.62 35.65 -11.26
C MET A 1 -0.21 34.24 -11.64
N PRO A 2 -0.53 33.78 -12.86
CA PRO A 2 -0.22 32.44 -13.33
C PRO A 2 1.29 32.22 -13.26
N LYS A 3 1.72 31.08 -12.72
CA LYS A 3 3.13 30.71 -12.63
C LYS A 3 3.40 29.59 -13.63
N LEU A 4 4.39 29.79 -14.49
CA LEU A 4 4.89 28.73 -15.35
C LEU A 4 5.84 27.86 -14.52
N ILE A 5 5.46 26.62 -14.28
CA ILE A 5 6.29 25.66 -13.56
C ILE A 5 6.87 24.67 -14.57
N LYS A 6 8.20 24.59 -14.63
CA LYS A 6 8.91 23.57 -15.38
C LYS A 6 9.14 22.37 -14.48
N THR A 7 8.59 21.21 -14.85
CA THR A 7 8.85 19.95 -14.15
C THR A 7 9.65 19.05 -15.07
N LYS A 8 10.84 18.67 -14.60
CA LYS A 8 11.70 17.70 -15.28
C LYS A 8 11.52 16.36 -14.58
N ILE A 9 10.92 15.40 -15.27
CA ILE A 9 10.73 14.04 -14.76
C ILE A 9 11.66 13.13 -15.55
N GLU A 10 12.50 12.39 -14.84
CA GLU A 10 13.34 11.35 -15.43
C GLU A 10 12.79 9.98 -15.01
N ILE A 11 12.48 9.14 -15.99
CA ILE A 11 12.10 7.74 -15.78
C ILE A 11 12.99 6.91 -16.69
N GLU A 12 13.82 6.05 -16.08
CA GLU A 12 14.68 5.08 -16.77
C GLU A 12 15.55 5.69 -17.90
N GLY A 13 16.19 6.83 -17.62
CA GLY A 13 17.08 7.52 -18.58
C GLY A 13 16.35 8.30 -19.68
N ARG A 14 15.01 8.29 -19.70
CA ARG A 14 14.21 9.20 -20.52
C ARG A 14 13.83 10.42 -19.69
N VAL A 15 14.30 11.57 -20.16
CA VAL A 15 13.97 12.86 -19.56
C VAL A 15 12.81 13.47 -20.32
N ILE A 16 11.70 13.70 -19.61
CA ILE A 16 10.55 14.45 -20.14
C ILE A 16 10.50 15.78 -19.41
N GLU A 17 10.59 16.86 -20.18
CA GLU A 17 10.37 18.21 -19.68
C GLU A 17 8.93 18.61 -19.98
N ASN A 18 8.15 18.90 -18.94
CA ASN A 18 6.79 19.40 -19.10
C ASN A 18 6.66 20.79 -18.49
N PHE A 19 5.93 21.66 -19.20
CA PHE A 19 5.61 23.01 -18.73
C PHE A 19 4.14 23.05 -18.39
N ALA A 20 3.83 23.27 -17.11
CA ALA A 20 2.46 23.48 -16.67
C ALA A 20 2.27 24.96 -16.36
N LEU A 21 1.30 25.59 -17.03
CA LEU A 21 0.79 26.89 -16.61
C LEU A 21 -0.15 26.62 -15.42
N VAL A 22 0.36 26.86 -14.21
CA VAL A 22 -0.43 26.68 -13.00
C VAL A 22 -1.06 28.03 -12.67
N ASP A 23 -2.31 28.18 -13.07
CA ASP A 23 -3.20 29.25 -12.59
C ASP A 23 -4.02 28.73 -11.41
N ALA A 24 -3.32 28.32 -10.36
CA ALA A 24 -3.97 27.97 -9.10
C ALA A 24 -4.15 29.27 -8.30
N PRO A 25 -5.35 29.55 -7.75
CA PRO A 25 -5.47 30.59 -6.74
C PRO A 25 -4.48 30.28 -5.62
N LYS A 26 -3.82 31.32 -5.09
CA LYS A 26 -2.97 31.19 -3.91
C LYS A 26 -3.84 30.52 -2.84
N THR A 27 -3.46 29.32 -2.38
CA THR A 27 -4.21 28.62 -1.33
C THR A 27 -4.29 29.57 -0.15
N ILE A 28 -5.48 30.09 0.09
CA ILE A 28 -5.75 30.92 1.26
C ILE A 28 -5.77 29.92 2.41
N ALA A 29 -4.92 30.15 3.42
CA ALA A 29 -5.07 29.41 4.66
C ALA A 29 -6.45 29.80 5.22
N TRP A 30 -7.31 28.82 5.48
CA TRP A 30 -8.60 29.05 6.11
C TRP A 30 -8.38 29.80 7.42
N ASP A 31 -9.19 30.82 7.71
CA ASP A 31 -9.14 31.49 9.01
C ASP A 31 -9.61 30.50 10.08
N ILE A 32 -9.00 30.56 11.28
CA ILE A 32 -9.31 29.63 12.40
C ILE A 32 -10.79 29.70 12.80
N GLU A 33 -11.43 30.83 12.52
CA GLU A 33 -12.82 31.15 12.85
C GLU A 33 -13.78 30.98 11.65
N GLU A 34 -13.27 30.55 10.49
CA GLU A 34 -14.08 30.43 9.28
C GLU A 34 -15.11 29.31 9.42
N GLU A 35 -16.37 29.59 9.07
CA GLU A 35 -17.43 28.57 9.12
C GLU A 35 -17.25 27.59 7.95
N LEU A 36 -16.69 26.41 8.26
CA LEU A 36 -16.35 25.41 7.25
C LEU A 36 -17.55 24.55 6.85
N ASN A 37 -17.57 24.11 5.60
CA ASN A 37 -18.68 23.31 5.06
C ASN A 37 -18.64 21.83 5.46
N ILE A 38 -17.47 21.27 5.76
CA ILE A 38 -17.27 19.83 5.99
C ILE A 38 -16.59 19.56 7.33
N VAL A 39 -15.52 20.30 7.63
CA VAL A 39 -14.75 20.14 8.86
C VAL A 39 -15.58 20.56 10.06
N GLY A 40 -15.58 19.76 11.13
CA GLY A 40 -16.36 20.01 12.35
C GLY A 40 -17.84 19.63 12.25
N LYS A 41 -18.34 19.19 11.08
CA LYS A 41 -19.72 18.76 10.89
C LYS A 41 -19.86 17.24 10.94
N PRO A 42 -20.97 16.69 11.49
CA PRO A 42 -21.25 15.26 11.43
C PRO A 42 -21.50 14.86 9.98
N THR A 43 -20.45 14.37 9.33
CA THR A 43 -20.48 13.96 7.92
C THR A 43 -20.37 12.43 7.86
N PRO A 44 -21.27 11.74 7.13
CA PRO A 44 -21.16 10.30 6.98
C PRO A 44 -19.86 9.95 6.26
N ARG A 45 -19.21 8.90 6.75
CA ARG A 45 -17.98 8.38 6.13
C ARG A 45 -18.35 7.68 4.82
N VAL A 46 -17.62 7.96 3.74
CA VAL A 46 -17.90 7.41 2.39
C VAL A 46 -17.98 5.88 2.38
N ASP A 47 -17.08 5.20 3.09
CA ASP A 47 -17.03 3.74 3.23
C ASP A 47 -17.69 3.26 4.54
N GLY A 48 -18.44 4.10 5.24
CA GLY A 48 -19.07 3.76 6.52
C GLY A 48 -20.03 2.58 6.39
N ASP A 49 -20.99 2.69 5.48
CA ASP A 49 -22.07 1.73 5.31
C ASP A 49 -21.56 0.33 4.99
N VAL A 50 -20.65 0.20 4.02
CA VAL A 50 -20.09 -1.09 3.59
C VAL A 50 -19.24 -1.76 4.68
N ARG A 51 -18.63 -0.98 5.58
CA ARG A 51 -17.83 -1.52 6.69
C ARG A 51 -18.69 -2.00 7.85
N VAL A 52 -19.77 -1.27 8.18
CA VAL A 52 -20.66 -1.66 9.28
C VAL A 52 -21.62 -2.77 8.90
N SER A 53 -21.96 -2.89 7.60
CA SER A 53 -22.80 -3.98 7.09
C SER A 53 -22.06 -5.30 6.91
N GLY A 54 -20.72 -5.30 6.95
CA GLY A 54 -19.89 -6.45 6.63
C GLY A 54 -19.83 -6.79 5.13
N THR A 55 -20.29 -5.91 4.24
CA THR A 55 -20.26 -6.13 2.79
C THR A 55 -18.96 -5.66 2.14
N ALA A 56 -18.10 -4.95 2.87
CA ALA A 56 -16.77 -4.58 2.41
C ALA A 56 -15.92 -5.83 2.15
N GLN A 57 -15.36 -5.95 0.95
CA GLN A 57 -14.45 -7.02 0.59
C GLN A 57 -13.01 -6.62 0.90
N TYR A 58 -12.33 -7.44 1.68
CA TYR A 58 -10.90 -7.31 1.97
C TYR A 58 -10.11 -8.38 1.23
N PRO A 59 -8.80 -8.18 1.01
CA PRO A 59 -7.95 -9.19 0.37
C PRO A 59 -7.97 -10.56 1.06
N SER A 60 -8.28 -10.61 2.36
CA SER A 60 -8.46 -11.85 3.13
C SER A 60 -9.71 -12.64 2.73
N ASP A 61 -10.72 -11.96 2.18
CA ASP A 61 -12.02 -12.54 1.83
C ASP A 61 -12.00 -13.10 0.40
N MET A 62 -10.98 -12.73 -0.38
CA MET A 62 -10.81 -13.15 -1.76
C MET A 62 -10.35 -14.60 -1.84
N GLN A 63 -11.01 -15.39 -2.69
CA GLN A 63 -10.56 -16.72 -3.08
C GLN A 63 -10.42 -16.78 -4.61
N LEU A 64 -9.22 -17.14 -5.07
CA LEU A 64 -8.94 -17.26 -6.50
C LEU A 64 -8.75 -18.74 -6.87
N PRO A 65 -9.15 -19.17 -8.08
CA PRO A 65 -8.86 -20.52 -8.57
C PRO A 65 -7.35 -20.81 -8.52
N GLY A 66 -6.96 -21.90 -7.88
CA GLY A 66 -5.55 -22.31 -7.74
C GLY A 66 -4.73 -21.50 -6.73
N MET A 67 -5.37 -20.71 -5.86
CA MET A 67 -4.70 -19.93 -4.82
C MET A 67 -3.87 -20.82 -3.88
N LEU A 68 -2.59 -20.45 -3.70
CA LEU A 68 -1.70 -21.07 -2.73
C LEU A 68 -1.74 -20.29 -1.42
N HIS A 69 -1.65 -21.00 -0.30
CA HIS A 69 -1.51 -20.41 1.03
C HIS A 69 -0.03 -20.43 1.45
N ALA A 70 0.46 -19.28 1.94
CA ALA A 70 1.82 -19.17 2.45
C ALA A 70 1.84 -19.21 3.99
N ARG A 71 2.89 -19.80 4.55
CA ARG A 71 3.17 -19.75 6.00
C ARG A 71 4.63 -19.34 6.22
N PHE A 72 4.82 -18.33 7.06
CA PHE A 72 6.15 -17.81 7.36
C PHE A 72 6.73 -18.47 8.61
N LEU A 73 7.91 -19.07 8.49
CA LEU A 73 8.74 -19.45 9.63
C LEU A 73 9.61 -18.26 10.03
N ARG A 74 9.41 -17.76 11.26
CA ARG A 74 10.15 -16.60 11.80
C ARG A 74 11.24 -17.06 12.76
N SER A 75 12.25 -16.22 12.94
CA SER A 75 13.31 -16.45 13.93
C SER A 75 12.72 -16.51 15.34
N PRO A 76 13.07 -17.53 16.15
CA PRO A 76 12.73 -17.55 17.57
C PRO A 76 13.64 -16.66 18.42
N HIS A 77 14.75 -16.17 17.83
CA HIS A 77 15.72 -15.33 18.51
C HIS A 77 15.64 -13.88 18.02
N PRO A 78 15.73 -12.88 18.92
CA PRO A 78 15.76 -11.46 18.53
C PRO A 78 16.94 -11.10 17.62
N HIS A 79 18.11 -11.74 17.84
CA HIS A 79 19.30 -11.56 17.02
C HIS A 79 20.07 -12.88 16.90
N ALA A 80 20.29 -13.34 15.67
CA ALA A 80 21.04 -14.56 15.37
C ALA A 80 21.58 -14.54 13.94
N ARG A 81 22.68 -15.26 13.71
CA ARG A 81 23.18 -15.55 12.36
C ARG A 81 22.59 -16.87 11.87
N ILE A 82 21.92 -16.85 10.71
CA ILE A 82 21.43 -18.06 10.05
C ILE A 82 22.65 -18.85 9.54
N LYS A 83 22.92 -20.01 10.12
CA LYS A 83 24.01 -20.92 9.67
C LYS A 83 23.52 -21.89 8.60
N ARG A 84 22.30 -22.40 8.74
CA ARG A 84 21.70 -23.39 7.84
C ARG A 84 20.17 -23.31 7.92
N ILE A 85 19.51 -23.57 6.80
CA ILE A 85 18.06 -23.82 6.72
C ILE A 85 17.91 -25.20 6.10
N ASP A 86 17.14 -26.08 6.73
CA ASP A 86 16.81 -27.42 6.21
C ASP A 86 15.31 -27.47 5.89
N THR A 87 14.98 -27.56 4.61
CA THR A 87 13.61 -27.57 4.07
C THR A 87 13.08 -28.98 3.83
N SER A 88 13.91 -30.02 3.97
CA SER A 88 13.62 -31.39 3.53
C SER A 88 12.35 -31.98 4.14
N ARG A 89 12.06 -31.64 5.41
CA ARG A 89 10.84 -32.09 6.10
C ARG A 89 9.60 -31.36 5.59
N ALA A 90 9.70 -30.06 5.32
CA ALA A 90 8.58 -29.25 4.85
C ALA A 90 8.19 -29.66 3.43
N GLU A 91 9.17 -29.89 2.55
CA GLU A 91 8.95 -30.31 1.15
C GLU A 91 8.25 -31.66 1.02
N LYS A 92 8.42 -32.56 2.00
CA LYS A 92 7.78 -33.89 2.01
C LYS A 92 6.34 -33.87 2.52
N LEU A 93 5.85 -32.75 3.06
CA LEU A 93 4.49 -32.70 3.58
C LEU A 93 3.46 -32.65 2.43
N PRO A 94 2.35 -33.39 2.54
CA PRO A 94 1.29 -33.32 1.55
C PRO A 94 0.71 -31.90 1.49
N GLY A 95 0.49 -31.40 0.28
CA GLY A 95 -0.06 -30.05 0.04
C GLY A 95 0.99 -28.93 0.00
N VAL A 96 2.26 -29.20 0.28
CA VAL A 96 3.33 -28.20 0.11
C VAL A 96 3.68 -28.09 -1.37
N ARG A 97 3.44 -26.91 -1.95
CA ARG A 97 3.76 -26.62 -3.35
C ARG A 97 5.22 -26.18 -3.55
N ALA A 98 5.76 -25.40 -2.63
CA ALA A 98 7.12 -24.88 -2.67
C ALA A 98 7.56 -24.43 -1.27
N VAL A 99 8.88 -24.44 -1.04
CA VAL A 99 9.51 -23.79 0.13
C VAL A 99 10.47 -22.72 -0.39
N ILE A 100 10.27 -21.47 0.02
CA ILE A 100 11.06 -20.34 -0.45
C ILE A 100 11.93 -19.85 0.71
N CYS A 101 13.24 -19.97 0.54
CA CYS A 101 14.23 -19.38 1.43
C CYS A 101 15.41 -18.87 0.59
N LYS A 102 16.19 -17.94 1.15
CA LYS A 102 17.43 -17.51 0.49
C LYS A 102 18.37 -18.71 0.41
N THR A 103 18.64 -19.19 -0.80
CA THR A 103 19.72 -20.14 -1.07
C THR A 103 21.04 -19.42 -0.79
N ASN A 104 21.88 -20.02 0.06
CA ASN A 104 23.27 -19.59 0.19
C ASN A 104 24.07 -20.04 -1.02
#